data_AF-A0A1E7K5M0-F1
#
_entry.id   AF-A0A1E7K5M0-F1
#
_cell.length_a   1.000
_cell.length_b   1.000
_cell.length_c   1.000
_cell.angle_alpha   90.00
_cell.angle_beta   90.00
_cell.angle_gamma   90.00
#
_symmetry.space_group_name_H-M   'P 1'
#
loop_
_entity.id
_entity.type
_entity.pdbx_description
1 polymer ?
#
loop_
_entity_poly.entity_id
_entity_poly.type
_entity_poly.pdbx_seq_one_letter_code
_entity_poly.pdbx_strand_id
1 'polypeptide(L)'
;MRRRLLSAGTAGVLVAGALLAATPWQARTARPAPAAAVPARPAADGSAAPGGRTVTATLFERPFTSVARECTDTLGPAGYGYVEVSPATEHIRGDQWWTSYQPVSYRIAGRLGDREDFAHMVDTCAAAGVQVIADAVVNHMTSGSGTGTGGTAYSKYDYPGTYRDADFHTCRHDISDYTDRDDVQNCELVGLADLDTGSEKVRGALAGYLDDLRSLGVAGFRIDAAKHMAASDLAAVKAKLTRPPGYWVSEVIHGAGEAVQPEEYTGVGDVDEFRYGRRLKSAFQGGDLGSLRSVGDGMLESAAARTFVDNWDTERNGSTLTYRDGAAHTLATVFELAHPYGSPNIFSGYMFTDRDAGPPTGETGWTDLHAEPEITGMVGFRNTVGTAELTNWWSEGQALAFGRGDRGFVALNNGDAELSRTFQTSLPAGTYCDVAAAQSGCAQQVTVAADGSARLTVPAHQAVAFHIEAAG
;
A
#
# COMPACT_ATOMS: atom_id res chain seq x y z
N MET A 1 -58.85 -17.15 17.43
CA MET A 1 -60.11 -17.09 16.66
C MET A 1 -60.06 -15.90 15.69
N ARG A 2 -60.00 -16.23 14.38
CA ARG A 2 -60.69 -15.59 13.23
C ARG A 2 -60.84 -14.05 13.08
N ARG A 3 -60.33 -13.59 11.92
CA ARG A 3 -60.94 -12.69 10.87
C ARG A 3 -61.10 -11.20 11.22
N ARG A 4 -60.43 -10.24 10.57
CA ARG A 4 -60.57 -9.68 9.18
C ARG A 4 -61.97 -9.14 8.83
N LEU A 5 -61.95 -8.01 8.08
CA LEU A 5 -63.00 -7.35 7.25
C LEU A 5 -63.70 -6.16 7.94
N LEU A 6 -64.02 -4.99 7.36
CA LEU A 6 -64.22 -4.43 5.99
C LEU A 6 -64.38 -2.88 6.14
N SER A 7 -63.71 -2.01 5.38
CA SER A 7 -64.12 -1.31 4.12
C SER A 7 -64.95 -0.02 4.20
N ALA A 8 -64.59 0.93 3.32
CA ALA A 8 -65.35 2.02 2.67
C ALA A 8 -65.79 3.21 3.56
N GLY A 9 -65.40 4.47 3.26
CA GLY A 9 -65.90 5.33 2.16
C GLY A 9 -67.08 6.15 2.70
N THR A 10 -67.17 7.49 2.69
CA THR A 10 -67.02 8.46 1.59
C THR A 10 -67.15 9.91 2.10
N ALA A 11 -66.45 10.82 1.42
CA ALA A 11 -66.85 12.17 0.95
C ALA A 11 -67.31 13.27 1.94
N GLY A 12 -66.57 14.39 1.91
CA GLY A 12 -67.00 15.72 2.34
C GLY A 12 -66.13 16.79 1.68
N VAL A 13 -66.62 17.37 0.59
CA VAL A 13 -66.00 18.39 -0.27
C VAL A 13 -66.06 19.77 0.39
N LEU A 14 -65.04 20.62 0.21
CA LEU A 14 -65.21 22.06 0.01
C LEU A 14 -64.04 22.64 -0.80
N VAL A 15 -64.39 23.06 -2.02
CA VAL A 15 -63.54 23.75 -2.99
C VAL A 15 -63.65 25.25 -2.74
N ALA A 16 -62.52 25.95 -2.71
CA ALA A 16 -62.44 27.36 -3.04
C ALA A 16 -61.30 27.53 -4.05
N GLY A 17 -61.68 27.82 -5.30
CA GLY A 17 -60.76 28.00 -6.40
C GLY A 17 -60.13 29.40 -6.41
N ALA A 18 -58.87 29.45 -6.85
CA ALA A 18 -58.28 30.64 -7.42
C ALA A 18 -57.54 30.21 -8.70
N LEU A 19 -58.06 30.68 -9.83
CA LEU A 19 -57.47 30.55 -11.16
C LEU A 19 -56.19 31.40 -11.24
N LEU A 20 -55.06 30.76 -11.52
CA LEU A 20 -53.89 31.43 -12.07
C LEU A 20 -53.56 30.77 -13.41
N ALA A 21 -53.49 31.60 -14.45
CA ALA A 21 -53.23 31.22 -15.82
C ALA A 21 -51.86 30.56 -15.97
N ALA A 22 -51.84 29.32 -16.45
CA ALA A 22 -50.62 28.62 -16.83
C ALA A 22 -50.11 29.18 -18.16
N THR A 23 -48.94 29.81 -18.13
CA THR A 23 -48.10 29.95 -19.31
C THR A 23 -47.32 28.65 -19.50
N PRO A 24 -47.21 28.10 -20.72
CA PRO A 24 -46.50 26.84 -20.93
C PRO A 24 -45.00 27.06 -20.74
N TRP A 25 -44.44 26.47 -19.68
CA TRP A 25 -43.00 26.28 -19.57
C TRP A 25 -42.54 25.34 -20.69
N GLN A 26 -41.86 25.92 -21.67
CA GLN A 26 -41.09 25.16 -22.65
C GLN A 26 -39.94 24.48 -21.90
N ALA A 27 -40.04 23.16 -21.73
CA ALA A 27 -38.91 22.34 -21.33
C ALA A 27 -37.85 22.41 -22.44
N ARG A 28 -36.81 23.23 -22.24
CA ARG A 28 -35.59 23.14 -23.03
C ARG A 28 -34.90 21.84 -22.63
N THR A 29 -34.94 20.85 -23.52
CA THR A 29 -34.05 19.70 -23.47
C THR A 29 -32.62 20.20 -23.62
N ALA A 30 -31.91 20.34 -22.50
CA ALA A 30 -30.47 20.53 -22.51
C ALA A 30 -29.84 19.26 -23.10
N ARG A 31 -29.23 19.39 -24.28
CA ARG A 31 -28.34 18.36 -24.82
C ARG A 31 -27.21 18.14 -23.80
N PRO A 32 -26.81 16.89 -23.50
CA PRO A 32 -25.62 16.65 -22.70
C PRO A 32 -24.43 17.30 -23.42
N ALA A 33 -23.67 18.13 -22.69
CA ALA A 33 -22.42 18.66 -23.18
C ALA A 33 -21.45 17.48 -23.40
N PRO A 34 -20.63 17.49 -24.47
CA PRO A 34 -19.58 16.50 -24.62
C PRO A 34 -18.63 16.63 -23.42
N ALA A 35 -18.29 15.50 -22.80
CA ALA A 35 -17.25 15.45 -21.78
C ALA A 35 -15.98 16.08 -22.37
N ALA A 36 -15.46 17.11 -21.70
CA ALA A 36 -14.20 17.72 -22.11
C ALA A 36 -13.10 16.65 -21.98
N ALA A 37 -12.47 16.31 -23.10
CA ALA A 37 -11.31 15.44 -23.10
C ALA A 37 -10.17 16.13 -22.34
N VAL A 38 -9.74 15.55 -21.23
CA VAL A 38 -8.52 15.94 -20.53
C VAL A 38 -7.35 15.65 -21.49
N PRO A 39 -6.47 16.61 -21.79
CA PRO A 39 -5.36 16.38 -22.71
C PRO A 39 -4.40 15.34 -22.13
N ALA A 40 -4.13 14.28 -22.90
CA ALA A 40 -3.16 13.26 -22.53
C ALA A 40 -1.75 13.86 -22.42
N ARG A 41 -1.14 13.74 -21.24
CA ARG A 41 0.24 14.18 -20.95
C ARG A 41 1.27 13.22 -21.58
N PRO A 42 2.48 13.69 -21.95
CA PRO A 42 3.57 12.80 -22.32
C PRO A 42 3.82 11.83 -21.18
N ALA A 43 4.03 10.56 -21.50
CA ALA A 43 4.35 9.56 -20.50
C ALA A 43 5.58 10.03 -19.69
N ALA A 44 5.45 10.08 -18.37
CA ALA A 44 6.63 10.03 -17.52
C ALA A 44 7.34 8.72 -17.90
N ASP A 45 8.56 8.84 -18.44
CA ASP A 45 9.47 7.72 -18.57
C ASP A 45 9.46 6.95 -17.25
N GLY A 46 9.57 5.62 -17.28
CA GLY A 46 9.52 4.75 -16.10
C GLY A 46 10.71 4.93 -15.14
N SER A 47 11.07 6.18 -14.83
CA SER A 47 12.16 6.59 -13.97
C SER A 47 11.78 6.34 -12.52
N ALA A 48 12.72 5.76 -11.79
CA ALA A 48 12.77 5.78 -10.34
C ALA A 48 12.34 7.15 -9.79
N ALA A 49 11.71 7.16 -8.61
CA ALA A 49 11.27 8.38 -7.95
C ALA A 49 12.39 9.45 -7.91
N PRO A 50 12.02 10.74 -7.98
CA PRO A 50 12.99 11.83 -8.04
C PRO A 50 14.07 11.72 -6.97
N GLY A 51 15.33 11.90 -7.37
CA GLY A 51 16.47 11.87 -6.45
C GLY A 51 16.85 10.50 -5.90
N GLY A 52 16.33 9.40 -6.45
CA GLY A 52 16.67 8.05 -6.00
C GLY A 52 16.01 7.65 -4.68
N ARG A 53 14.92 8.33 -4.28
CA ARG A 53 14.13 8.02 -3.09
C ARG A 53 13.43 6.67 -3.27
N THR A 54 13.67 5.73 -2.37
CA THR A 54 13.16 4.34 -2.52
C THR A 54 12.01 4.00 -1.58
N VAL A 55 11.74 4.83 -0.57
CA VAL A 55 10.73 4.51 0.44
C VAL A 55 9.32 4.74 -0.10
N THR A 56 8.46 3.75 0.09
CA THR A 56 7.02 3.82 -0.19
C THR A 56 6.25 4.00 1.12
N ALA A 57 5.16 4.77 1.09
CA ALA A 57 4.13 4.72 2.12
C ALA A 57 2.83 4.15 1.52
N THR A 58 2.32 3.04 2.05
CA THR A 58 0.97 2.57 1.70
C THR A 58 -0.04 3.29 2.59
N LEU A 59 -0.89 4.13 1.99
CA LEU A 59 -1.99 4.82 2.68
C LEU A 59 -3.30 4.04 2.44
N PHE A 60 -3.45 2.97 3.20
CA PHE A 60 -4.51 1.98 3.01
C PHE A 60 -5.91 2.55 3.29
N GLU A 61 -6.82 2.39 2.33
CA GLU A 61 -8.21 2.85 2.35
C GLU A 61 -8.38 4.37 2.55
N ARG A 62 -7.30 5.16 2.44
CA ARG A 62 -7.37 6.61 2.62
C ARG A 62 -8.02 7.27 1.39
N PRO A 63 -9.01 8.18 1.55
CA PRO A 63 -9.59 8.90 0.43
C PRO A 63 -8.54 9.67 -0.38
N PHE A 64 -8.71 9.75 -1.70
CA PHE A 64 -7.71 10.35 -2.59
C PHE A 64 -7.41 11.82 -2.26
N THR A 65 -8.43 12.57 -1.83
CA THR A 65 -8.25 13.96 -1.38
C THR A 65 -7.42 14.08 -0.11
N SER A 66 -7.45 13.08 0.78
CA SER A 66 -6.59 13.03 1.98
C SER A 66 -5.18 12.59 1.62
N VAL A 67 -5.01 11.62 0.71
CA VAL A 67 -3.69 11.24 0.19
C VAL A 67 -2.99 12.44 -0.47
N ALA A 68 -3.72 13.25 -1.23
CA ALA A 68 -3.19 14.47 -1.85
C ALA A 68 -2.60 15.45 -0.80
N ARG A 69 -3.27 15.60 0.35
CA ARG A 69 -2.78 16.43 1.47
C ARG A 69 -1.55 15.81 2.12
N GLU A 70 -1.56 14.50 2.39
CA GLU A 70 -0.39 13.82 2.97
C GLU A 70 0.84 13.94 2.08
N CYS A 71 0.66 13.91 0.76
CA CYS A 71 1.76 14.13 -0.18
C CYS A 71 2.44 15.50 0.03
N THR A 72 1.68 16.58 0.24
CA THR A 72 2.23 17.92 0.43
C THR A 72 2.72 18.18 1.83
N ASP A 73 2.00 17.68 2.82
CA ASP A 73 2.18 18.05 4.22
C ASP A 73 3.24 17.18 4.92
N THR A 74 3.32 15.90 4.51
CA THR A 74 4.14 14.89 5.18
C THR A 74 5.13 14.22 4.23
N LEU A 75 4.64 13.51 3.21
CA LEU A 75 5.44 12.57 2.43
C LEU A 75 6.52 13.26 1.61
N GLY A 76 6.16 14.33 0.90
CA GLY A 76 7.10 15.13 0.10
C GLY A 76 8.21 15.75 0.96
N PRO A 77 7.87 16.50 2.03
CA PRO A 77 8.84 17.06 2.96
C PRO A 77 9.74 16.02 3.64
N ALA A 78 9.21 14.87 4.06
CA ALA A 78 9.99 13.79 4.67
C ALA A 78 10.88 13.04 3.67
N GLY A 79 10.60 13.16 2.36
CA GLY A 79 11.41 12.56 1.30
C GLY A 79 11.01 11.15 0.93
N TYR A 80 9.74 10.77 1.11
CA TYR A 80 9.21 9.55 0.49
C TYR A 80 9.32 9.62 -1.03
N GLY A 81 9.62 8.48 -1.66
CA GLY A 81 9.66 8.37 -3.12
C GLY A 81 8.29 8.08 -3.71
N TYR A 82 7.51 7.26 -3.00
CA TYR A 82 6.22 6.77 -3.48
C TYR A 82 5.14 6.81 -2.40
N VAL A 83 3.89 6.91 -2.86
CA VAL A 83 2.69 6.58 -2.09
C VAL A 83 1.92 5.48 -2.83
N GLU A 84 1.59 4.40 -2.13
CA GLU A 84 0.69 3.36 -2.63
C GLU A 84 -0.73 3.62 -2.12
N VAL A 85 -1.71 3.53 -3.03
CA VAL A 85 -3.13 3.70 -2.72
C VAL A 85 -3.91 2.42 -2.97
N SER A 86 -4.95 2.19 -2.15
CA SER A 86 -5.88 1.08 -2.32
C SER A 86 -6.60 1.09 -3.68
N PRO A 87 -7.21 -0.03 -4.11
CA PRO A 87 -7.80 -0.16 -5.44
C PRO A 87 -8.80 0.96 -5.77
N ALA A 88 -8.54 1.66 -6.87
CA ALA A 88 -9.38 2.77 -7.33
C ALA A 88 -10.62 2.31 -8.14
N THR A 89 -10.65 1.03 -8.52
CA THR A 89 -11.67 0.44 -9.38
C THR A 89 -13.05 0.45 -8.72
N GLU A 90 -14.09 0.52 -9.55
CA GLU A 90 -15.44 0.21 -9.13
C GLU A 90 -15.47 -1.20 -8.55
N HIS A 91 -16.00 -1.33 -7.34
CA HIS A 91 -15.99 -2.57 -6.60
C HIS A 91 -17.38 -2.87 -6.02
N ILE A 92 -17.54 -4.03 -5.36
CA ILE A 92 -18.82 -4.38 -4.73
C ILE A 92 -19.16 -3.41 -3.60
N ARG A 93 -20.46 -3.27 -3.30
CA ARG A 93 -20.90 -2.49 -2.14
C ARG A 93 -20.76 -3.28 -0.85
N GLY A 94 -20.46 -2.57 0.22
CA GLY A 94 -20.35 -3.08 1.58
C GLY A 94 -19.41 -2.17 2.36
N ASP A 95 -19.41 -2.26 3.68
CA ASP A 95 -18.58 -1.37 4.51
C ASP A 95 -17.17 -1.95 4.67
N GLN A 96 -17.02 -3.28 4.56
CA GLN A 96 -15.77 -4.01 4.77
C GLN A 96 -14.67 -3.56 3.81
N TRP A 97 -13.42 -3.54 4.29
CA TRP A 97 -12.25 -3.14 3.51
C TRP A 97 -12.02 -4.02 2.28
N TRP A 98 -12.21 -5.35 2.45
CA TRP A 98 -11.98 -6.32 1.38
C TRP A 98 -12.94 -6.17 0.20
N THR A 99 -14.00 -5.36 0.33
CA THR A 99 -14.88 -5.05 -0.81
C THR A 99 -14.13 -4.31 -1.92
N SER A 100 -13.11 -3.51 -1.60
CA SER A 100 -12.25 -2.83 -2.57
C SER A 100 -11.49 -3.82 -3.48
N TYR A 101 -11.29 -5.04 -2.99
CA TYR A 101 -10.61 -6.14 -3.69
C TYR A 101 -11.58 -7.05 -4.46
N GLN A 102 -12.82 -6.60 -4.71
CA GLN A 102 -13.75 -7.30 -5.61
C GLN A 102 -14.20 -6.38 -6.74
N PRO A 103 -13.42 -6.27 -7.82
CA PRO A 103 -13.72 -5.39 -8.92
C PRO A 103 -15.02 -5.76 -9.63
N VAL A 104 -15.82 -4.75 -9.94
CA VAL A 104 -17.03 -4.85 -10.77
C VAL A 104 -16.77 -4.30 -12.17
N SER A 105 -16.00 -3.21 -12.26
CA SER A 105 -15.50 -2.67 -13.52
C SER A 105 -14.20 -1.90 -13.29
N TYR A 106 -13.49 -1.59 -14.36
CA TYR A 106 -12.26 -0.80 -14.30
C TYR A 106 -12.48 0.72 -14.27
N ARG A 107 -13.72 1.18 -14.05
CA ARG A 107 -13.98 2.60 -13.81
C ARG A 107 -13.38 3.02 -12.49
N ILE A 108 -12.83 4.24 -12.42
CA ILE A 108 -12.47 4.83 -11.12
C ILE A 108 -13.75 5.36 -10.47
N ALA A 109 -14.32 4.54 -9.59
CA ALA A 109 -15.59 4.80 -8.93
C ALA A 109 -15.71 4.00 -7.62
N GLY A 110 -14.60 3.89 -6.88
CA GLY A 110 -14.56 3.23 -5.58
C GLY A 110 -15.04 4.14 -4.44
N ARG A 111 -14.94 3.64 -3.21
CA ARG A 111 -15.24 4.37 -1.97
C ARG A 111 -14.33 5.57 -1.68
N LEU A 112 -13.17 5.65 -2.34
CA LEU A 112 -12.07 6.57 -2.00
C LEU A 112 -12.17 7.94 -2.69
N GLY A 113 -13.06 8.07 -3.68
CA GLY A 113 -13.19 9.25 -4.52
C GLY A 113 -13.48 8.84 -5.95
N ASP A 114 -13.84 9.83 -6.77
CA ASP A 114 -14.08 9.63 -8.18
C ASP A 114 -12.79 9.78 -9.01
N ARG A 115 -12.94 9.74 -10.34
CA ARG A 115 -11.82 9.90 -11.28
C ARG A 115 -11.15 11.27 -11.17
N GLU A 116 -11.89 12.33 -10.89
CA GLU A 116 -11.35 13.68 -10.75
C GLU A 116 -10.52 13.77 -9.47
N ASP A 117 -11.04 13.24 -8.36
CA ASP A 117 -10.29 13.14 -7.09
C ASP A 117 -8.99 12.36 -7.27
N PHE A 118 -9.04 11.21 -7.96
CA PHE A 118 -7.86 10.38 -8.22
C PHE A 118 -6.82 11.11 -9.07
N ALA A 119 -7.23 11.74 -10.18
CA ALA A 119 -6.34 12.50 -11.05
C ALA A 119 -5.70 13.68 -10.31
N HIS A 120 -6.49 14.43 -9.53
CA HIS A 120 -6.01 15.53 -8.71
C HIS A 120 -4.99 15.06 -7.67
N MET A 121 -5.23 13.92 -7.00
CA MET A 121 -4.28 13.31 -6.08
C MET A 121 -2.96 12.97 -6.77
N VAL A 122 -3.00 12.32 -7.94
CA VAL A 122 -1.79 11.97 -8.69
C VAL A 122 -0.98 13.21 -9.06
N ASP A 123 -1.62 14.25 -9.57
CA ASP A 123 -0.94 15.50 -9.93
C ASP A 123 -0.38 16.22 -8.69
N THR A 124 -1.12 16.25 -7.58
CA THR A 124 -0.69 16.89 -6.33
C THR A 124 0.52 16.17 -5.73
N CYS A 125 0.49 14.84 -5.69
CA CYS A 125 1.61 14.04 -5.21
C CYS A 125 2.85 14.23 -6.10
N ALA A 126 2.68 14.19 -7.43
CA ALA A 126 3.77 14.41 -8.36
C ALA A 126 4.41 15.80 -8.18
N ALA A 127 3.61 16.84 -7.92
CA ALA A 127 4.10 18.19 -7.63
C ALA A 127 4.86 18.28 -6.30
N ALA A 128 4.51 17.45 -5.31
CA ALA A 128 5.23 17.31 -4.05
C ALA A 128 6.49 16.40 -4.15
N GLY A 129 6.76 15.86 -5.34
CA GLY A 129 7.90 14.95 -5.57
C GLY A 129 7.65 13.51 -5.13
N VAL A 130 6.39 13.12 -4.88
CA VAL A 130 5.96 11.78 -4.48
C VAL A 130 5.23 11.10 -5.64
N GLN A 131 5.68 9.93 -6.06
CA GLN A 131 5.08 9.20 -7.17
C GLN A 131 3.97 8.25 -6.69
N VAL A 132 2.86 8.12 -7.42
CA VAL A 132 1.73 7.26 -6.99
C VAL A 132 1.88 5.84 -7.55
N ILE A 133 1.79 4.83 -6.68
CA ILE A 133 1.62 3.42 -7.03
C ILE A 133 0.15 3.06 -6.83
N ALA A 134 -0.49 2.44 -7.83
CA ALA A 134 -1.85 1.95 -7.70
C ALA A 134 -1.87 0.46 -7.34
N ASP A 135 -2.63 0.07 -6.32
CA ASP A 135 -2.99 -1.32 -6.09
C ASP A 135 -3.99 -1.78 -7.15
N ALA A 136 -3.59 -2.78 -7.94
CA ALA A 136 -4.29 -3.22 -9.13
C ALA A 136 -4.74 -4.68 -9.00
N VAL A 137 -6.05 -4.87 -8.93
CA VAL A 137 -6.69 -6.19 -8.85
C VAL A 137 -6.95 -6.71 -10.26
N VAL A 138 -6.11 -7.66 -10.68
CA VAL A 138 -6.08 -8.18 -12.07
C VAL A 138 -6.23 -9.70 -12.17
N ASN A 139 -6.25 -10.41 -11.05
CA ASN A 139 -6.47 -11.87 -11.00
C ASN A 139 -7.94 -12.25 -11.21
N HIS A 140 -8.84 -11.54 -10.55
CA HIS A 140 -10.23 -11.98 -10.40
C HIS A 140 -11.21 -10.81 -10.49
N MET A 141 -12.49 -11.16 -10.52
CA MET A 141 -13.61 -10.25 -10.31
C MET A 141 -14.40 -10.69 -9.06
N THR A 142 -15.64 -10.23 -8.91
CA THR A 142 -16.48 -10.49 -7.71
C THR A 142 -16.85 -11.96 -7.48
N SER A 143 -17.11 -12.35 -6.23
CA SER A 143 -17.64 -13.69 -5.90
C SER A 143 -19.17 -13.85 -6.03
N GLY A 144 -19.90 -12.76 -6.28
CA GLY A 144 -21.36 -12.76 -6.30
C GLY A 144 -21.96 -11.87 -7.39
N SER A 145 -23.19 -11.42 -7.16
CA SER A 145 -23.95 -10.57 -8.08
C SER A 145 -24.49 -9.35 -7.34
N GLY A 146 -24.67 -8.24 -8.04
CA GLY A 146 -25.16 -7.02 -7.41
C GLY A 146 -25.03 -5.78 -8.27
N THR A 147 -24.82 -4.65 -7.60
CA THR A 147 -24.54 -3.36 -8.24
C THR A 147 -23.32 -2.76 -7.57
N GLY A 148 -22.32 -2.39 -8.37
CA GLY A 148 -21.08 -1.79 -7.89
C GLY A 148 -21.28 -0.41 -7.28
N THR A 149 -20.22 0.10 -6.66
CA THR A 149 -20.15 1.47 -6.13
C THR A 149 -20.37 2.53 -7.22
N GLY A 150 -19.97 2.26 -8.46
CA GLY A 150 -20.16 3.08 -9.65
C GLY A 150 -21.48 2.84 -10.40
N GLY A 151 -22.37 2.02 -9.86
CA GLY A 151 -23.71 1.77 -10.41
C GLY A 151 -23.79 0.68 -11.48
N THR A 152 -22.69 0.00 -11.80
CA THR A 152 -22.68 -1.10 -12.77
C THR A 152 -23.36 -2.34 -12.17
N ALA A 153 -24.40 -2.85 -12.84
CA ALA A 153 -24.98 -4.14 -12.49
C ALA A 153 -24.08 -5.28 -12.98
N TYR A 154 -23.89 -6.30 -12.16
CA TYR A 154 -23.04 -7.44 -12.46
C TYR A 154 -23.62 -8.74 -11.90
N SER A 155 -23.19 -9.87 -12.47
CA SER A 155 -23.30 -11.17 -11.84
C SER A 155 -21.97 -11.90 -11.89
N LYS A 156 -21.78 -12.92 -11.06
CA LYS A 156 -20.57 -13.75 -11.11
C LYS A 156 -20.37 -14.26 -12.55
N TYR A 157 -19.18 -14.03 -13.09
CA TYR A 157 -18.77 -14.29 -14.48
C TYR A 157 -19.46 -13.47 -15.59
N ASP A 158 -20.28 -12.47 -15.26
CA ASP A 158 -20.86 -11.56 -16.25
C ASP A 158 -20.74 -10.09 -15.81
N TYR A 159 -19.83 -9.39 -16.48
CA TYR A 159 -19.45 -8.00 -16.22
C TYR A 159 -19.69 -7.19 -17.50
N PRO A 160 -20.88 -6.60 -17.66
CA PRO A 160 -21.33 -6.03 -18.93
C PRO A 160 -20.33 -5.05 -19.55
N GLY A 161 -19.88 -5.36 -20.77
CA GLY A 161 -18.95 -4.52 -21.52
C GLY A 161 -17.47 -4.88 -21.32
N THR A 162 -17.14 -5.74 -20.35
CA THR A 162 -15.76 -6.14 -20.06
C THR A 162 -15.58 -7.65 -20.23
N TYR A 163 -16.28 -8.45 -19.41
CA TYR A 163 -16.10 -9.90 -19.35
C TYR A 163 -17.43 -10.66 -19.37
N ARG A 164 -17.40 -11.87 -19.92
CA ARG A 164 -18.46 -12.88 -19.94
C ARG A 164 -17.87 -14.21 -19.47
N ASP A 165 -18.73 -15.20 -19.27
CA ASP A 165 -18.36 -16.53 -18.74
C ASP A 165 -17.09 -17.15 -19.34
N ALA A 166 -16.90 -17.02 -20.66
CA ALA A 166 -15.75 -17.56 -21.39
C ALA A 166 -14.40 -16.84 -21.12
N ASP A 167 -14.41 -15.72 -20.40
CA ASP A 167 -13.21 -14.94 -20.05
C ASP A 167 -12.62 -15.35 -18.68
N PHE A 168 -13.13 -16.42 -18.09
CA PHE A 168 -12.79 -16.88 -16.75
C PHE A 168 -12.45 -18.38 -16.79
N HIS A 169 -11.56 -18.86 -15.92
CA HIS A 169 -11.12 -20.26 -15.89
C HIS A 169 -12.22 -21.26 -15.52
N THR A 170 -12.25 -22.45 -16.12
CA THR A 170 -13.36 -23.39 -15.87
C THR A 170 -13.37 -24.05 -14.48
N CYS A 171 -12.30 -23.93 -13.68
CA CYS A 171 -12.28 -24.43 -12.31
C CYS A 171 -13.02 -23.45 -11.39
N ARG A 172 -14.21 -23.84 -10.90
CA ARG A 172 -15.14 -22.97 -10.14
C ARG A 172 -15.33 -23.41 -8.69
N HIS A 173 -14.28 -23.89 -8.08
CA HIS A 173 -14.25 -24.18 -6.64
C HIS A 173 -13.13 -23.39 -5.98
N ASP A 174 -13.22 -23.25 -4.66
CA ASP A 174 -12.16 -22.63 -3.88
C ASP A 174 -10.85 -23.40 -4.02
N ILE A 175 -9.74 -22.67 -4.13
CA ILE A 175 -8.39 -23.24 -4.03
C ILE A 175 -8.27 -24.05 -2.75
N SER A 176 -7.81 -25.29 -2.86
CA SER A 176 -7.79 -26.24 -1.74
C SER A 176 -6.43 -26.91 -1.51
N ASP A 177 -5.56 -26.93 -2.52
CA ASP A 177 -4.24 -27.55 -2.48
C ASP A 177 -3.16 -26.59 -3.02
N TYR A 178 -2.44 -25.92 -2.12
CA TYR A 178 -1.33 -25.03 -2.49
C TYR A 178 -0.09 -25.77 -3.02
N THR A 179 -0.08 -27.11 -3.00
CA THR A 179 0.96 -27.94 -3.63
C THR A 179 0.63 -28.32 -5.07
N ASP A 180 -0.58 -27.98 -5.55
CA ASP A 180 -0.97 -28.07 -6.95
C ASP A 180 -0.99 -26.68 -7.58
N ARG A 181 -0.13 -26.47 -8.59
CA ARG A 181 -0.07 -25.20 -9.33
C ARG A 181 -1.37 -24.89 -10.06
N ASP A 182 -2.00 -25.90 -10.65
CA ASP A 182 -3.21 -25.71 -11.44
C ASP A 182 -4.35 -25.25 -10.53
N ASP A 183 -4.48 -25.85 -9.34
CA ASP A 183 -5.45 -25.40 -8.33
C ASP A 183 -5.16 -23.95 -7.91
N VAL A 184 -3.90 -23.61 -7.59
CA VAL A 184 -3.53 -22.25 -7.15
C VAL A 184 -3.79 -21.16 -8.21
N GLN A 185 -3.60 -21.46 -9.49
CA GLN A 185 -3.57 -20.45 -10.56
C GLN A 185 -4.78 -20.45 -11.49
N ASN A 186 -5.64 -21.47 -11.42
CA ASN A 186 -6.80 -21.59 -12.31
C ASN A 186 -8.13 -21.81 -11.57
N CYS A 187 -8.12 -22.03 -10.25
CA CYS A 187 -9.31 -22.15 -9.41
C CYS A 187 -9.55 -20.86 -8.59
N GLU A 188 -10.67 -20.79 -7.89
CA GLU A 188 -11.14 -19.52 -7.32
C GLU A 188 -10.49 -19.23 -5.95
N LEU A 189 -9.80 -18.10 -5.84
CA LEU A 189 -9.38 -17.60 -4.53
C LEU A 189 -10.61 -17.19 -3.72
N VAL A 190 -11.00 -17.96 -2.70
CA VAL A 190 -12.16 -17.72 -1.81
C VAL A 190 -13.47 -17.38 -2.57
N GLY A 191 -13.68 -18.06 -3.68
CA GLY A 191 -14.88 -17.94 -4.52
C GLY A 191 -14.89 -16.72 -5.43
N LEU A 192 -13.78 -15.99 -5.55
CA LEU A 192 -13.64 -14.86 -6.47
C LEU A 192 -13.57 -15.38 -7.92
N ALA A 193 -14.29 -14.72 -8.83
CA ALA A 193 -14.39 -15.17 -10.22
C ALA A 193 -13.04 -15.04 -10.92
N ASP A 194 -12.36 -16.17 -11.11
CA ASP A 194 -10.96 -16.23 -11.56
C ASP A 194 -10.83 -16.02 -13.08
N LEU A 195 -10.11 -14.96 -13.49
CA LEU A 195 -9.97 -14.55 -14.89
C LEU A 195 -9.01 -15.49 -15.62
N ASP A 196 -9.34 -15.83 -16.88
CA ASP A 196 -8.40 -16.53 -17.76
C ASP A 196 -7.33 -15.55 -18.24
N THR A 197 -6.30 -15.32 -17.41
CA THR A 197 -5.20 -14.40 -17.72
C THR A 197 -4.29 -14.92 -18.83
N GLY A 198 -4.48 -16.16 -19.29
CA GLY A 198 -3.90 -16.72 -20.52
C GLY A 198 -4.55 -16.18 -21.80
N SER A 199 -5.81 -15.74 -21.72
CA SER A 199 -6.59 -15.23 -22.85
C SER A 199 -6.10 -13.89 -23.38
N GLU A 200 -5.94 -13.77 -24.70
CA GLU A 200 -5.57 -12.52 -25.37
C GLU A 200 -6.58 -11.40 -25.09
N LYS A 201 -7.87 -11.72 -25.01
CA LYS A 201 -8.92 -10.75 -24.72
C LYS A 201 -8.80 -10.22 -23.28
N VAL A 202 -8.58 -11.10 -22.31
CA VAL A 202 -8.40 -10.73 -20.90
C VAL A 202 -7.16 -9.88 -20.74
N ARG A 203 -6.02 -10.33 -21.29
CA ARG A 203 -4.77 -9.56 -21.24
C ARG A 203 -4.91 -8.17 -21.86
N GLY A 204 -5.64 -8.05 -22.97
CA GLY A 204 -5.93 -6.75 -23.60
C GLY A 204 -6.78 -5.84 -22.73
N ALA A 205 -7.80 -6.37 -22.06
CA ALA A 205 -8.64 -5.61 -21.13
C ALA A 205 -7.86 -5.14 -19.89
N LEU A 206 -7.05 -6.03 -19.30
CA LEU A 206 -6.16 -5.70 -18.18
C LEU A 206 -5.13 -4.63 -18.56
N ALA A 207 -4.45 -4.78 -19.70
CA ALA A 207 -3.51 -3.78 -20.19
C ALA A 207 -4.18 -2.42 -20.43
N GLY A 208 -5.41 -2.40 -20.96
CA GLY A 208 -6.19 -1.18 -21.14
C GLY A 208 -6.54 -0.48 -19.82
N TYR A 209 -6.87 -1.25 -18.77
CA TYR A 209 -7.09 -0.72 -17.42
C TYR A 209 -5.81 -0.09 -16.85
N LEU A 210 -4.68 -0.80 -16.92
CA LEU A 210 -3.41 -0.29 -16.43
C LEU A 210 -2.93 0.94 -17.23
N ASP A 211 -3.10 0.94 -18.55
CA ASP A 211 -2.81 2.11 -19.39
C ASP A 211 -3.69 3.31 -19.06
N ASP A 212 -4.96 3.10 -18.67
CA ASP A 212 -5.83 4.18 -18.21
C ASP A 212 -5.27 4.85 -16.94
N LEU A 213 -4.84 4.06 -15.96
CA LEU A 213 -4.16 4.57 -14.76
C LEU A 213 -2.83 5.28 -15.10
N ARG A 214 -2.01 4.70 -16.00
CA ARG A 214 -0.79 5.38 -16.49
C ARG A 214 -1.10 6.69 -17.21
N SER A 215 -2.25 6.80 -17.87
CA SER A 215 -2.66 8.03 -18.56
C SER A 215 -2.95 9.19 -17.59
N LEU A 216 -3.34 8.86 -16.35
CA LEU A 216 -3.56 9.81 -15.26
C LEU A 216 -2.28 10.17 -14.51
N GLY A 217 -1.15 9.49 -14.79
CA GLY A 217 0.16 9.78 -14.19
C GLY A 217 0.61 8.82 -13.09
N VAL A 218 -0.17 7.77 -12.78
CA VAL A 218 0.23 6.71 -11.83
C VAL A 218 1.59 6.16 -12.22
N ALA A 219 2.60 6.19 -11.36
CA ALA A 219 3.99 5.86 -11.68
C ALA A 219 4.32 4.37 -11.61
N GLY A 220 3.40 3.53 -11.16
CA GLY A 220 3.61 2.10 -11.04
C GLY A 220 2.44 1.36 -10.44
N PHE A 221 2.59 0.05 -10.28
CA PHE A 221 1.54 -0.85 -9.82
C PHE A 221 2.05 -1.81 -8.75
N ARG A 222 1.20 -2.02 -7.74
CA ARG A 222 1.23 -3.22 -6.90
C ARG A 222 0.18 -4.18 -7.45
N ILE A 223 0.59 -5.38 -7.82
CA ILE A 223 -0.28 -6.39 -8.43
C ILE A 223 -0.80 -7.30 -7.35
N ASP A 224 -2.10 -7.17 -7.09
CA ASP A 224 -2.83 -8.01 -6.14
C ASP A 224 -2.90 -9.46 -6.58
N ALA A 225 -2.83 -10.38 -5.60
CA ALA A 225 -3.02 -11.81 -5.80
C ALA A 225 -2.12 -12.39 -6.91
N ALA A 226 -0.92 -11.84 -7.12
CA ALA A 226 -0.06 -12.21 -8.24
C ALA A 226 0.31 -13.70 -8.26
N LYS A 227 0.39 -14.33 -7.09
CA LYS A 227 0.59 -15.79 -6.93
C LYS A 227 -0.42 -16.63 -7.73
N HIS A 228 -1.63 -16.14 -7.84
CA HIS A 228 -2.78 -16.81 -8.47
C HIS A 228 -2.83 -16.61 -9.98
N MET A 229 -1.87 -15.90 -10.57
CA MET A 229 -1.69 -15.79 -12.02
C MET A 229 -0.35 -16.39 -12.42
N ALA A 230 -0.25 -17.02 -13.59
CA ALA A 230 1.05 -17.44 -14.08
C ALA A 230 1.96 -16.21 -14.29
N ALA A 231 3.22 -16.29 -13.86
CA ALA A 231 4.19 -15.19 -14.05
C ALA A 231 4.35 -14.79 -15.53
N SER A 232 4.22 -15.75 -16.46
CA SER A 232 4.19 -15.51 -17.91
C SER A 232 2.98 -14.68 -18.36
N ASP A 233 1.84 -14.84 -17.72
CA ASP A 233 0.61 -14.13 -18.05
C ASP A 233 0.70 -12.69 -17.58
N LEU A 234 1.22 -12.47 -16.37
CA LEU A 234 1.56 -11.14 -15.88
C LEU A 234 2.59 -10.43 -16.77
N ALA A 235 3.65 -11.14 -17.19
CA ALA A 235 4.60 -10.60 -18.14
C ALA A 235 3.94 -10.23 -19.48
N ALA A 236 3.00 -11.05 -19.96
CA ALA A 236 2.26 -10.79 -21.20
C ALA A 236 1.28 -9.61 -21.07
N VAL A 237 0.61 -9.43 -19.93
CA VAL A 237 -0.18 -8.22 -19.62
C VAL A 237 0.73 -7.00 -19.62
N LYS A 238 1.83 -7.05 -18.85
CA LYS A 238 2.81 -5.96 -18.74
C LYS A 238 3.37 -5.53 -20.10
N ALA A 239 3.66 -6.48 -20.97
CA ALA A 239 4.18 -6.22 -22.32
C ALA A 239 3.14 -5.62 -23.29
N LYS A 240 1.84 -5.68 -22.98
CA LYS A 240 0.78 -5.09 -23.80
C LYS A 240 0.49 -3.63 -23.48
N LEU A 241 0.99 -3.11 -22.36
CA LEU A 241 0.83 -1.69 -22.05
C LEU A 241 1.49 -0.85 -23.13
N THR A 242 0.78 0.19 -23.55
CA THR A 242 1.26 1.16 -24.54
C THR A 242 2.19 2.20 -23.92
N ARG A 243 2.14 2.35 -22.60
CA ARG A 243 3.04 3.21 -21.81
C ARG A 243 4.01 2.34 -21.00
N PRO A 244 5.23 2.82 -20.70
CA PRO A 244 6.11 2.13 -19.77
C PRO A 244 5.37 1.87 -18.45
N PRO A 245 5.37 0.63 -17.93
CA PRO A 245 4.60 0.24 -16.74
C PRO A 245 5.02 1.00 -15.48
N GLY A 246 6.24 1.55 -15.46
CA GLY A 246 6.81 2.20 -14.30
C GLY A 246 7.24 1.18 -13.25
N TYR A 247 7.18 1.57 -11.97
CA TYR A 247 7.49 0.66 -10.87
C TYR A 247 6.47 -0.49 -10.84
N TRP A 248 6.91 -1.71 -10.55
CA TRP A 248 6.06 -2.88 -10.58
C TRP A 248 6.45 -3.81 -9.44
N VAL A 249 5.49 -4.10 -8.57
CA VAL A 249 5.67 -5.03 -7.47
C VAL A 249 4.52 -6.02 -7.44
N SER A 250 4.83 -7.29 -7.22
CA SER A 250 3.87 -8.38 -7.24
C SER A 250 3.63 -8.93 -5.84
N GLU A 251 2.38 -9.13 -5.45
CA GLU A 251 2.05 -9.84 -4.21
C GLU A 251 2.16 -11.35 -4.41
N VAL A 252 3.24 -11.95 -3.91
CA VAL A 252 3.43 -13.41 -3.95
C VAL A 252 3.82 -13.89 -2.57
N ILE A 253 2.84 -14.37 -1.80
CA ILE A 253 3.08 -14.85 -0.44
C ILE A 253 3.87 -16.15 -0.48
N HIS A 254 5.08 -16.18 0.09
CA HIS A 254 5.83 -17.43 0.24
C HIS A 254 5.13 -18.39 1.22
N GLY A 255 4.98 -19.65 0.78
CA GLY A 255 4.61 -20.78 1.61
C GLY A 255 5.56 -21.96 1.37
N ALA A 256 6.01 -22.58 2.45
CA ALA A 256 7.00 -23.65 2.37
C ALA A 256 6.38 -24.93 1.77
N GLY A 257 6.98 -25.44 0.69
CA GLY A 257 6.49 -26.62 -0.01
C GLY A 257 5.33 -26.35 -0.97
N GLU A 258 4.89 -25.10 -1.13
CA GLU A 258 3.86 -24.72 -2.07
C GLU A 258 4.40 -24.70 -3.52
N ALA A 259 3.54 -24.94 -4.50
CA ALA A 259 3.92 -25.13 -5.90
C ALA A 259 4.34 -23.84 -6.62
N VAL A 260 3.92 -22.69 -6.10
CA VAL A 260 4.19 -21.37 -6.67
C VAL A 260 5.01 -20.55 -5.67
N GLN A 261 6.16 -20.06 -6.12
CA GLN A 261 7.15 -19.38 -5.27
C GLN A 261 7.43 -17.94 -5.74
N PRO A 262 7.76 -17.00 -4.82
CA PRO A 262 8.05 -15.60 -5.14
C PRO A 262 9.12 -15.40 -6.21
N GLU A 263 10.14 -16.26 -6.21
CA GLU A 263 11.31 -16.18 -7.09
C GLU A 263 10.92 -16.21 -8.58
N GLU A 264 9.79 -16.84 -8.92
CA GLU A 264 9.24 -16.93 -10.29
C GLU A 264 8.85 -15.57 -10.88
N TYR A 265 8.56 -14.57 -10.02
CA TYR A 265 8.00 -13.28 -10.42
C TYR A 265 9.04 -12.16 -10.47
N THR A 266 10.26 -12.43 -10.02
CA THR A 266 11.38 -11.45 -10.01
C THR A 266 11.78 -10.96 -11.40
N GLY A 267 11.47 -11.74 -12.45
CA GLY A 267 11.64 -11.32 -13.85
C GLY A 267 10.55 -10.37 -14.36
N VAL A 268 9.41 -10.28 -13.66
CA VAL A 268 8.31 -9.35 -13.97
C VAL A 268 8.53 -8.01 -13.28
N GLY A 269 8.98 -8.02 -12.02
CA GLY A 269 9.29 -6.83 -11.23
C GLY A 269 9.68 -7.22 -9.80
N ASP A 270 9.62 -6.26 -8.89
CA ASP A 270 9.82 -6.53 -7.46
C ASP A 270 8.71 -7.45 -6.94
N VAL A 271 8.96 -8.06 -5.79
CA VAL A 271 7.99 -8.94 -5.11
C VAL A 271 7.94 -8.59 -3.63
N ASP A 272 6.73 -8.59 -3.08
CA ASP A 272 6.49 -8.40 -1.65
C ASP A 272 7.10 -9.55 -0.83
N GLU A 273 8.12 -9.26 -0.03
CA GLU A 273 8.85 -10.27 0.73
C GLU A 273 8.20 -10.51 2.11
N PHE A 274 7.10 -11.26 2.12
CA PHE A 274 6.33 -11.57 3.33
C PHE A 274 7.13 -12.28 4.44
N ARG A 275 8.25 -12.94 4.12
CA ARG A 275 9.10 -13.57 5.15
C ARG A 275 9.79 -12.51 6.01
N TYR A 276 10.00 -11.29 5.48
CA TYR A 276 10.67 -10.20 6.17
C TYR A 276 9.92 -9.76 7.44
N GLY A 277 8.65 -9.35 7.32
CA GLY A 277 7.84 -8.93 8.48
C GLY A 277 7.67 -10.03 9.53
N ARG A 278 7.55 -11.30 9.11
CA ARG A 278 7.51 -12.46 10.01
C ARG A 278 8.82 -12.63 10.79
N ARG A 279 9.96 -12.41 10.14
CA ARG A 279 11.28 -12.46 10.77
C ARG A 279 11.48 -11.31 11.75
N LEU A 280 11.05 -10.09 11.40
CA LEU A 280 11.05 -8.96 12.32
C LEU A 280 10.21 -9.26 13.56
N LYS A 281 8.98 -9.71 13.39
CA LYS A 281 8.13 -10.13 14.52
C LYS A 281 8.83 -11.12 15.43
N SER A 282 9.39 -12.19 14.86
CA SER A 282 10.09 -13.22 15.63
C SER A 282 11.28 -12.64 16.40
N ALA A 283 12.07 -11.75 15.81
CA ALA A 283 13.23 -11.16 16.47
C ALA A 283 12.83 -10.19 17.60
N PHE A 284 11.87 -9.30 17.34
CA PHE A 284 11.44 -8.28 18.30
C PHE A 284 10.63 -8.87 19.47
N GLN A 285 9.77 -9.86 19.23
CA GLN A 285 9.00 -10.52 20.30
C GLN A 285 9.80 -11.64 20.98
N GLY A 286 10.74 -12.25 20.27
CA GLY A 286 11.61 -13.32 20.81
C GLY A 286 12.87 -12.81 21.52
N GLY A 287 13.21 -11.53 21.38
CA GLY A 287 14.38 -10.92 22.01
C GLY A 287 15.72 -11.27 21.35
N ASP A 288 15.71 -11.71 20.08
CA ASP A 288 16.91 -12.05 19.31
C ASP A 288 17.12 -11.08 18.14
N LEU A 289 17.39 -9.82 18.48
CA LEU A 289 17.69 -8.77 17.48
C LEU A 289 19.03 -9.00 16.78
N GLY A 290 19.94 -9.77 17.38
CA GLY A 290 21.23 -10.12 16.79
C GLY A 290 21.10 -10.93 15.50
N SER A 291 20.07 -11.79 15.42
CA SER A 291 19.74 -12.57 14.21
C SER A 291 19.43 -11.70 12.98
N LEU A 292 19.03 -10.44 13.18
CA LEU A 292 18.66 -9.54 12.09
C LEU A 292 19.86 -9.06 11.26
N ARG A 293 21.10 -9.40 11.65
CA ARG A 293 22.29 -9.10 10.84
C ARG A 293 22.19 -9.68 9.43
N SER A 294 21.56 -10.84 9.35
CA SER A 294 21.35 -11.61 8.13
C SER A 294 19.85 -11.76 7.84
N VAL A 295 19.10 -10.66 8.02
CA VAL A 295 17.63 -10.66 7.90
C VAL A 295 17.15 -11.19 6.54
N GLY A 296 17.91 -10.98 5.46
CA GLY A 296 17.58 -11.46 4.11
C GLY A 296 17.93 -12.92 3.81
N ASP A 297 18.56 -13.66 4.73
CA ASP A 297 18.99 -15.03 4.43
C ASP A 297 17.79 -15.95 4.14
N GLY A 298 17.83 -16.62 2.98
CA GLY A 298 16.74 -17.48 2.51
C GLY A 298 15.50 -16.73 2.03
N MET A 299 15.64 -15.43 1.73
CA MET A 299 14.63 -14.59 1.09
C MET A 299 15.05 -14.26 -0.35
N LEU A 300 14.25 -13.46 -1.04
CA LEU A 300 14.58 -12.90 -2.34
C LEU A 300 15.90 -12.11 -2.32
N GLU A 301 16.53 -11.95 -3.49
CA GLU A 301 17.63 -11.00 -3.64
C GLU A 301 17.15 -9.59 -3.27
N SER A 302 17.97 -8.85 -2.53
CA SER A 302 17.63 -7.52 -2.01
C SER A 302 17.08 -6.57 -3.09
N ALA A 303 17.66 -6.62 -4.29
CA ALA A 303 17.26 -5.75 -5.41
C ALA A 303 15.90 -6.10 -6.05
N ALA A 304 15.28 -7.22 -5.67
CA ALA A 304 13.98 -7.66 -6.15
C ALA A 304 12.92 -7.74 -5.03
N ALA A 305 13.29 -7.36 -3.80
CA ALA A 305 12.43 -7.48 -2.63
C ALA A 305 11.85 -6.12 -2.22
N ARG A 306 10.53 -6.03 -2.10
CA ARG A 306 9.88 -4.96 -1.33
C ARG A 306 9.62 -5.45 0.08
N THR A 307 10.09 -4.70 1.07
CA THR A 307 9.97 -5.05 2.49
C THR A 307 8.86 -4.25 3.14
N PHE A 308 8.36 -4.77 4.26
CA PHE A 308 7.43 -4.09 5.15
C PHE A 308 7.46 -4.78 6.52
N VAL A 309 7.24 -4.02 7.59
CA VAL A 309 6.96 -4.59 8.92
C VAL A 309 5.65 -5.37 8.90
N ASP A 310 4.62 -4.79 8.27
CA ASP A 310 3.26 -5.31 8.16
C ASP A 310 2.54 -4.75 6.94
N ASN A 311 1.40 -5.35 6.61
CA ASN A 311 0.45 -4.82 5.63
C ASN A 311 -0.98 -5.07 6.12
N TRP A 312 -1.98 -4.65 5.33
CA TRP A 312 -3.39 -4.75 5.73
C TRP A 312 -3.85 -6.20 5.98
N ASP A 313 -3.27 -7.20 5.31
CA ASP A 313 -3.60 -8.61 5.53
C ASP A 313 -2.88 -9.18 6.75
N THR A 314 -1.59 -8.94 6.87
CA THR A 314 -0.77 -9.53 7.93
C THR A 314 -1.07 -8.93 9.30
N GLU A 315 -1.46 -7.66 9.35
CA GLU A 315 -1.90 -7.03 10.60
C GLU A 315 -3.23 -7.61 11.12
N ARG A 316 -4.05 -8.13 10.19
CA ARG A 316 -5.37 -8.72 10.48
C ARG A 316 -5.33 -10.21 10.78
N ASN A 317 -4.26 -10.90 10.39
CA ASN A 317 -4.09 -12.34 10.63
C ASN A 317 -3.04 -12.67 11.70
N GLY A 318 -2.34 -11.67 12.23
CA GLY A 318 -1.37 -11.82 13.31
C GLY A 318 -0.05 -12.45 12.89
N SER A 319 0.28 -12.50 11.61
CA SER A 319 1.56 -13.06 11.14
C SER A 319 2.74 -12.08 11.26
N THR A 320 2.49 -10.79 11.39
CA THR A 320 3.50 -9.73 11.56
C THR A 320 3.29 -8.94 12.85
N LEU A 321 4.18 -8.00 13.15
CA LEU A 321 3.90 -6.91 14.10
C LEU A 321 2.79 -6.02 13.52
N THR A 322 2.24 -5.13 14.34
CA THR A 322 1.18 -4.18 13.97
C THR A 322 1.32 -2.91 14.81
N TYR A 323 0.57 -1.86 14.47
CA TYR A 323 0.44 -0.66 15.31
C TYR A 323 0.08 -0.96 16.79
N ARG A 324 -0.53 -2.12 17.09
CA ARG A 324 -0.89 -2.53 18.46
C ARG A 324 0.31 -3.00 19.29
N ASP A 325 1.41 -3.36 18.63
CA ASP A 325 2.66 -3.73 19.29
C ASP A 325 3.45 -2.49 19.75
N GLY A 326 2.93 -1.27 19.49
CA GLY A 326 3.47 -0.01 19.98
C GLY A 326 4.92 0.18 19.59
N ALA A 327 5.77 0.46 20.56
CA ALA A 327 7.18 0.74 20.31
C ALA A 327 7.93 -0.39 19.58
N ALA A 328 7.54 -1.66 19.74
CA ALA A 328 8.18 -2.75 19.00
C ALA A 328 7.95 -2.61 17.47
N HIS A 329 6.77 -2.12 17.05
CA HIS A 329 6.48 -1.84 15.65
C HIS A 329 7.27 -0.62 15.14
N THR A 330 7.28 0.48 15.91
CA THR A 330 8.09 1.67 15.56
C THR A 330 9.57 1.31 15.42
N LEU A 331 10.14 0.56 16.36
CA LEU A 331 11.55 0.13 16.31
C LEU A 331 11.84 -0.84 15.15
N ALA A 332 10.90 -1.73 14.82
CA ALA A 332 11.00 -2.58 13.64
C ALA A 332 11.00 -1.77 12.34
N THR A 333 10.22 -0.69 12.30
CA THR A 333 10.18 0.24 11.16
C THR A 333 11.46 1.07 11.05
N VAL A 334 12.01 1.54 12.18
CA VAL A 334 13.35 2.16 12.25
C VAL A 334 14.41 1.21 11.72
N PHE A 335 14.37 -0.07 12.12
CA PHE A 335 15.28 -1.09 11.60
C PHE A 335 15.12 -1.29 10.08
N GLU A 336 13.89 -1.38 9.58
CA GLU A 336 13.60 -1.51 8.15
C GLU A 336 14.21 -0.35 7.33
N LEU A 337 14.01 0.88 7.77
CA LEU A 337 14.55 2.06 7.11
C LEU A 337 16.08 2.15 7.23
N ALA A 338 16.66 1.65 8.32
CA ALA A 338 18.11 1.67 8.52
C ALA A 338 18.85 0.55 7.78
N HIS A 339 18.24 -0.62 7.57
CA HIS A 339 18.88 -1.82 7.03
C HIS A 339 18.94 -1.82 5.49
N PRO A 340 20.04 -2.21 4.81
CA PRO A 340 20.17 -2.11 3.34
C PRO A 340 19.33 -3.09 2.52
N TYR A 341 18.60 -4.01 3.16
CA TYR A 341 17.87 -5.07 2.46
C TYR A 341 16.52 -4.58 1.94
N GLY A 342 16.27 -4.77 0.65
CA GLY A 342 15.00 -4.47 0.00
C GLY A 342 14.69 -2.98 -0.16
N SER A 343 13.51 -2.75 -0.71
CA SER A 343 12.86 -1.44 -0.85
C SER A 343 11.78 -1.29 0.25
N PRO A 344 11.95 -0.39 1.24
CA PRO A 344 11.00 -0.26 2.34
C PRO A 344 9.62 0.25 1.92
N ASN A 345 8.57 -0.38 2.45
CA ASN A 345 7.19 0.06 2.33
C ASN A 345 6.57 0.21 3.73
N ILE A 346 6.29 1.46 4.10
CA ILE A 346 5.70 1.79 5.40
C ILE A 346 4.19 1.71 5.28
N PHE A 347 3.60 0.73 5.94
CA PHE A 347 2.15 0.59 5.98
C PHE A 347 1.53 1.59 6.97
N SER A 348 0.50 2.29 6.51
CA SER A 348 -0.30 3.20 7.34
C SER A 348 -1.78 3.04 7.01
N GLY A 349 -2.49 2.34 7.88
CA GLY A 349 -3.93 2.13 7.79
C GLY A 349 -4.70 2.87 8.88
N TYR A 350 -5.65 2.16 9.49
CA TYR A 350 -6.55 2.69 10.51
C TYR A 350 -6.73 1.69 11.65
N MET A 351 -7.14 2.19 12.81
CA MET A 351 -7.43 1.38 13.96
C MET A 351 -8.73 0.61 13.76
N PHE A 352 -8.71 -0.69 14.04
CA PHE A 352 -9.90 -1.55 13.98
C PHE A 352 -10.09 -2.36 15.27
N THR A 353 -11.17 -3.11 15.37
CA THR A 353 -11.39 -4.12 16.42
C THR A 353 -11.93 -5.42 15.82
N ASP A 354 -12.67 -5.30 14.73
CA ASP A 354 -13.11 -6.40 13.89
C ASP A 354 -12.16 -6.57 12.69
N ARG A 355 -11.86 -7.83 12.32
CA ARG A 355 -10.95 -8.17 11.23
C ARG A 355 -11.40 -7.59 9.90
N ASP A 356 -12.70 -7.54 9.67
CA ASP A 356 -13.29 -7.14 8.39
C ASP A 356 -13.73 -5.67 8.38
N ALA A 357 -13.50 -4.94 9.49
CA ALA A 357 -13.89 -3.54 9.62
C ALA A 357 -13.36 -2.69 8.47
N GLY A 358 -14.25 -1.91 7.87
CA GLY A 358 -13.91 -0.87 6.92
C GLY A 358 -13.16 0.31 7.56
N PRO A 359 -12.68 1.26 6.74
CA PRO A 359 -12.01 2.46 7.21
C PRO A 359 -12.95 3.35 8.03
N PRO A 360 -12.41 4.21 8.90
CA PRO A 360 -13.19 5.20 9.61
C PRO A 360 -13.77 6.25 8.64
N THR A 361 -14.88 6.87 9.04
CA THR A 361 -15.40 8.05 8.35
C THR A 361 -14.73 9.32 8.90
N GLY A 362 -14.13 10.13 8.02
CA GLY A 362 -13.48 11.39 8.41
C GLY A 362 -12.01 11.22 8.81
N GLU A 363 -11.48 12.18 9.58
CA GLU A 363 -10.03 12.29 9.88
C GLU A 363 -9.61 11.58 11.17
N THR A 364 -10.53 10.99 11.95
CA THR A 364 -10.22 10.31 13.22
C THR A 364 -10.19 8.80 13.08
N GLY A 365 -9.23 8.13 13.71
CA GLY A 365 -9.12 6.66 13.73
C GLY A 365 -8.08 6.11 12.77
N TRP A 366 -7.38 6.97 12.02
CA TRP A 366 -6.20 6.61 11.27
C TRP A 366 -5.01 6.37 12.20
N THR A 367 -4.10 5.49 11.77
CA THR A 367 -2.87 5.18 12.54
C THR A 367 -1.77 6.20 12.29
N ASP A 368 -1.71 6.78 11.09
CA ASP A 368 -0.74 7.80 10.67
C ASP A 368 0.72 7.44 10.93
N LEU A 369 1.07 6.15 10.94
CA LEU A 369 2.43 5.67 11.26
C LEU A 369 3.49 6.25 10.34
N HIS A 370 3.15 6.45 9.06
CA HIS A 370 4.03 7.09 8.07
C HIS A 370 4.44 8.53 8.44
N ALA A 371 3.65 9.21 9.27
CA ALA A 371 3.82 10.59 9.67
C ALA A 371 4.47 10.74 11.06
N GLU A 372 4.74 9.63 11.76
CA GLU A 372 5.43 9.66 13.05
C GLU A 372 6.83 10.31 12.88
N PRO A 373 7.26 11.20 13.80
CA PRO A 373 8.57 11.87 13.71
C PRO A 373 9.75 10.90 13.56
N GLU A 374 9.71 9.79 14.29
CA GLU A 374 10.70 8.71 14.23
C GLU A 374 10.79 8.13 12.81
N ILE A 375 9.65 7.96 12.16
CA ILE A 375 9.57 7.35 10.83
C ILE A 375 9.98 8.34 9.75
N THR A 376 9.44 9.56 9.77
CA THR A 376 9.79 10.62 8.81
C THR A 376 11.28 10.99 8.86
N GLY A 377 11.88 11.07 10.05
CA GLY A 377 13.32 11.26 10.21
C GLY A 377 14.13 10.08 9.68
N MET A 378 13.66 8.85 9.87
CA MET A 378 14.30 7.66 9.32
C MET A 378 14.15 7.50 7.80
N VAL A 379 13.14 8.10 7.17
CA VAL A 379 13.09 8.23 5.71
C VAL A 379 14.25 9.12 5.22
N GLY A 380 14.51 10.24 5.89
CA GLY A 380 15.69 11.07 5.64
C GLY A 380 17.01 10.31 5.84
N PHE A 381 17.09 9.50 6.91
CA PHE A 381 18.23 8.60 7.13
C PHE A 381 18.42 7.63 5.95
N ARG A 382 17.37 6.92 5.53
CA ARG A 382 17.40 5.96 4.41
C ARG A 382 17.91 6.62 3.12
N ASN A 383 17.38 7.79 2.80
CA ASN A 383 17.79 8.57 1.65
C ASN A 383 19.27 8.97 1.70
N THR A 384 19.76 9.35 2.89
CA THR A 384 21.16 9.75 3.08
C THR A 384 22.10 8.56 2.93
N VAL A 385 21.79 7.42 3.56
CA VAL A 385 22.71 6.27 3.61
C VAL A 385 22.68 5.42 2.33
N GLY A 386 21.59 5.47 1.56
CA GLY A 386 21.46 4.79 0.27
C GLY A 386 21.85 3.31 0.35
N THR A 387 22.79 2.89 -0.50
CA THR A 387 23.29 1.51 -0.60
C THR A 387 24.52 1.23 0.27
N ALA A 388 24.87 2.11 1.22
CA ALA A 388 26.06 1.90 2.06
C ALA A 388 26.00 0.57 2.82
N GLU A 389 27.13 -0.12 2.95
CA GLU A 389 27.17 -1.44 3.61
C GLU A 389 26.92 -1.36 5.12
N LEU A 390 26.48 -2.47 5.72
CA LEU A 390 26.45 -2.61 7.18
C LEU A 390 27.87 -2.60 7.74
N THR A 391 28.10 -1.78 8.75
CA THR A 391 29.37 -1.68 9.48
C THR A 391 29.10 -1.66 10.98
N ASN A 392 30.12 -1.91 11.81
CA ASN A 392 30.06 -1.73 13.26
C ASN A 392 28.85 -2.41 13.95
N TRP A 393 28.45 -3.59 13.47
CA TRP A 393 27.31 -4.33 14.03
C TRP A 393 27.59 -4.75 15.47
N TRP A 394 26.66 -4.44 16.36
CA TRP A 394 26.66 -4.83 17.77
C TRP A 394 25.24 -5.18 18.21
N SER A 395 25.08 -6.26 18.98
CA SER A 395 23.81 -6.62 19.61
C SER A 395 24.05 -7.25 20.98
N GLU A 396 23.20 -6.94 21.95
CA GLU A 396 23.22 -7.53 23.28
C GLU A 396 21.81 -7.51 23.89
N GLY A 397 21.27 -8.69 24.24
CA GLY A 397 19.89 -8.80 24.69
C GLY A 397 18.90 -8.23 23.67
N GLN A 398 18.06 -7.30 24.12
CA GLN A 398 17.05 -6.63 23.29
C GLN A 398 17.54 -5.31 22.68
N ALA A 399 18.86 -5.11 22.54
CA ALA A 399 19.43 -3.93 21.92
C ALA A 399 20.31 -4.29 20.72
N LEU A 400 20.33 -3.39 19.74
CA LEU A 400 21.07 -3.52 18.49
C LEU A 400 21.63 -2.15 18.08
N ALA A 401 22.82 -2.12 17.51
CA ALA A 401 23.40 -0.93 16.88
C ALA A 401 24.25 -1.31 15.66
N PHE A 402 24.25 -0.47 14.64
CA PHE A 402 25.10 -0.63 13.47
C PHE A 402 25.26 0.68 12.69
N GLY A 403 26.33 0.76 11.91
CA GLY A 403 26.58 1.81 10.94
C GLY A 403 26.16 1.43 9.53
N ARG A 404 25.92 2.44 8.70
CA ARG A 404 25.76 2.34 7.25
C ARG A 404 26.92 3.08 6.59
N GLY A 405 28.01 2.35 6.38
CA GLY A 405 29.31 2.93 5.99
C GLY A 405 29.72 4.08 6.91
N ASP A 406 30.24 5.14 6.31
CA ASP A 406 30.56 6.45 6.91
C ASP A 406 29.40 7.46 6.79
N ARG A 407 28.17 6.99 6.51
CA ARG A 407 27.03 7.85 6.16
C ARG A 407 25.98 7.97 7.27
N GLY A 408 25.80 6.94 8.10
CA GLY A 408 24.86 6.97 9.21
C GLY A 408 25.11 5.90 10.25
N PHE A 409 24.51 6.08 11.42
CA PHE A 409 24.57 5.14 12.53
C PHE A 409 23.22 5.08 13.24
N VAL A 410 22.81 3.89 13.66
CA VAL A 410 21.57 3.65 14.41
C VAL A 410 21.87 2.78 15.62
N ALA A 411 21.20 3.07 16.74
CA ALA A 411 21.09 2.22 17.91
C ALA A 411 19.63 2.14 18.34
N LEU A 412 19.13 0.94 18.59
CA LEU A 412 17.77 0.68 19.05
C LEU A 412 17.79 -0.16 20.33
N ASN A 413 16.81 0.09 21.19
CA ASN A 413 16.67 -0.58 22.47
C ASN A 413 15.21 -1.02 22.66
N ASN A 414 14.94 -2.29 22.41
CA ASN A 414 13.64 -2.91 22.65
C ASN A 414 13.48 -3.42 24.09
N GLY A 415 14.49 -3.23 24.95
CA GLY A 415 14.47 -3.65 26.35
C GLY A 415 13.85 -2.61 27.29
N ASP A 416 13.57 -3.04 28.53
CA ASP A 416 12.88 -2.23 29.55
C ASP A 416 13.82 -1.29 30.33
N ALA A 417 15.13 -1.37 30.11
CA ALA A 417 16.13 -0.57 30.78
C ALA A 417 16.90 0.30 29.79
N GLU A 418 17.30 1.49 30.23
CA GLU A 418 18.16 2.38 29.46
C GLU A 418 19.49 1.72 29.08
N LEU A 419 19.89 1.89 27.82
CA LEU A 419 21.20 1.50 27.31
C LEU A 419 22.10 2.73 27.27
N SER A 420 23.19 2.75 28.06
CA SER A 420 24.23 3.78 27.95
C SER A 420 25.57 3.15 27.60
N ARG A 421 26.10 3.43 26.41
CA ARG A 421 27.33 2.80 25.89
C ARG A 421 28.05 3.67 24.88
N THR A 422 29.37 3.52 24.80
CA THR A 422 30.17 4.05 23.69
C THR A 422 30.20 3.05 22.54
N PHE A 423 29.80 3.51 21.36
CA PHE A 423 29.86 2.76 20.11
C PHE A 423 30.96 3.30 19.21
N GLN A 424 31.63 2.40 18.51
CA GLN A 424 32.46 2.80 17.37
C GLN A 424 31.53 3.02 16.18
N THR A 425 31.54 4.23 15.64
CA THR A 425 30.90 4.54 14.36
C THR A 425 31.97 4.59 13.26
N SER A 426 31.58 4.97 12.05
CA SER A 426 32.50 5.37 10.98
C SER A 426 32.28 6.82 10.56
N LEU A 427 31.50 7.57 11.34
CA LEU A 427 31.12 8.94 11.01
C LEU A 427 32.26 9.92 11.33
N PRO A 428 32.39 11.02 10.58
CA PRO A 428 33.29 12.11 10.94
C PRO A 428 32.95 12.69 12.32
N ALA A 429 33.97 13.22 13.00
CA ALA A 429 33.76 13.94 14.24
C ALA A 429 32.85 15.15 14.03
N GLY A 430 31.90 15.35 14.94
CA GLY A 430 30.89 16.39 14.80
C GLY A 430 29.71 16.18 15.74
N THR A 431 28.77 17.12 15.69
CA THR A 431 27.50 17.03 16.40
C THR A 431 26.40 16.80 15.38
N TYR A 432 25.58 15.80 15.63
CA TYR A 432 24.49 15.38 14.75
C TYR A 432 23.17 15.39 15.51
N CYS A 433 22.08 15.66 14.80
CA CYS A 433 20.73 15.52 15.33
C CYS A 433 20.34 14.04 15.44
N ASP A 434 19.64 13.68 16.50
CA ASP A 434 18.93 12.41 16.55
C ASP A 434 17.66 12.48 15.70
N VAL A 435 17.67 11.79 14.56
CA VAL A 435 16.55 11.77 13.61
C VAL A 435 15.55 10.65 13.90
N ALA A 436 15.83 9.76 14.86
CA ALA A 436 14.87 8.76 15.34
C ALA A 436 14.13 9.21 16.61
N ALA A 437 14.29 10.47 17.01
CA ALA A 437 13.63 11.03 18.17
C ALA A 437 12.12 11.25 17.92
N ALA A 438 11.30 10.97 18.94
CA ALA A 438 9.86 11.23 18.93
C ALA A 438 9.48 12.72 18.80
N GLN A 439 10.46 13.63 18.91
CA GLN A 439 10.29 15.05 18.70
C GLN A 439 11.01 15.45 17.42
N SER A 440 10.29 16.02 16.48
CA SER A 440 10.86 16.55 15.24
C SER A 440 11.90 17.63 15.53
N GLY A 441 12.96 17.67 14.73
CA GLY A 441 14.02 18.68 14.80
C GLY A 441 15.29 18.18 15.47
N CYS A 442 16.14 19.10 15.93
CA CYS A 442 17.48 18.79 16.43
C CYS A 442 17.62 19.00 17.96
N ALA A 443 16.55 18.78 18.71
CA ALA A 443 16.55 19.00 20.17
C ALA A 443 17.44 17.99 20.91
N GLN A 444 17.52 16.77 20.37
CA GLN A 444 18.43 15.73 20.84
C GLN A 444 19.62 15.65 19.89
N GLN A 445 20.82 15.64 20.45
CA GLN A 445 22.06 15.67 19.69
C GLN A 445 23.03 14.57 20.15
N VAL A 446 23.81 14.07 19.20
CA VAL A 446 24.87 13.09 19.41
C VAL A 446 26.19 13.70 18.98
N THR A 447 27.20 13.60 19.84
CA THR A 447 28.58 13.99 19.49
C THR A 447 29.40 12.76 19.12
N VAL A 448 29.96 12.78 17.91
CA VAL A 448 30.99 11.83 17.45
C VAL A 448 32.37 12.45 17.72
N ALA A 449 33.20 11.72 18.45
CA ALA A 449 34.55 12.13 18.80
C ALA A 449 35.53 12.01 17.61
N ALA A 450 36.73 12.56 17.78
CA ALA A 450 37.79 12.54 16.74
C ALA A 450 38.20 11.13 16.27
N ASP A 451 38.01 10.12 17.11
CA ASP A 451 38.27 8.70 16.80
C ASP A 451 37.06 7.97 16.19
N GLY A 452 35.97 8.68 15.91
CA GLY A 452 34.73 8.11 15.36
C GLY A 452 33.84 7.44 16.41
N SER A 453 34.18 7.49 17.69
CA SER A 453 33.33 6.94 18.76
C SER A 453 32.23 7.90 19.19
N ALA A 454 31.07 7.38 19.58
CA ALA A 454 29.96 8.16 20.12
C ALA A 454 29.40 7.48 21.37
N ARG A 455 29.21 8.25 22.46
CA ARG A 455 28.50 7.77 23.64
C ARG A 455 27.02 8.02 23.47
N LEU A 456 26.24 6.95 23.43
CA LEU A 456 24.79 7.00 23.27
C LEU A 456 24.11 6.59 24.57
N THR A 457 23.01 7.27 24.87
CA THR A 457 22.03 6.87 25.87
C THR A 457 20.71 6.64 25.12
N VAL A 458 20.28 5.39 25.03
CA VAL A 458 19.07 4.97 24.33
C VAL A 458 18.06 4.52 25.38
N PRO A 459 16.98 5.30 25.63
CA PRO A 459 15.94 4.92 26.58
C PRO A 459 15.30 3.58 26.24
N ALA A 460 14.58 3.01 27.21
CA ALA A 460 13.78 1.81 26.99
C ALA A 460 12.76 2.05 25.86
N HIS A 461 12.64 1.09 24.95
CA HIS A 461 11.73 1.10 23.81
C HIS A 461 11.89 2.29 22.85
N GLN A 462 13.12 2.77 22.66
CA GLN A 462 13.45 3.89 21.77
C GLN A 462 14.66 3.58 20.89
N ALA A 463 14.88 4.44 19.89
CA ALA A 463 16.04 4.43 19.02
C ALA A 463 16.72 5.79 19.01
N VAL A 464 18.00 5.78 18.66
CA VAL A 464 18.81 6.96 18.35
C VAL A 464 19.43 6.70 16.98
N ALA A 465 19.24 7.61 16.03
CA ALA A 465 19.82 7.51 14.70
C ALA A 465 20.33 8.87 14.22
N PHE A 466 21.45 8.88 13.51
CA PHE A 466 22.05 10.11 12.99
C PHE A 466 22.86 9.83 11.72
N HIS A 467 22.94 10.82 10.85
CA HIS A 467 23.59 10.70 9.53
C HIS A 467 24.35 11.97 9.16
N ILE A 468 25.23 11.87 8.15
CA ILE A 468 26.16 12.94 7.76
C ILE A 468 25.50 14.26 7.31
N GLU A 469 24.22 14.24 6.96
CA GLU A 469 23.46 15.43 6.54
C GLU A 469 22.63 16.04 7.68
N ALA A 470 22.52 15.37 8.82
CA ALA A 470 21.82 15.84 10.02
C ALA A 470 22.78 16.58 10.97
N ALA A 471 23.48 17.61 10.49
CA ALA A 471 24.38 18.42 11.33
C ALA A 471 23.59 19.26 12.34
N GLY A 472 24.00 19.22 13.61
CA GLY A 472 23.34 19.90 14.73
C GLY A 472 23.94 21.23 15.15
#